data_AF-A0A1E3H2U8-F1
#
_entry.id   AF-A0A1E3H2U8-F1
#
_cell.length_a   1.000
_cell.length_b   1.000
_cell.length_c   1.000
_cell.angle_alpha   90.00
_cell.angle_beta   90.00
_cell.angle_gamma   90.00
#
_symmetry.space_group_name_H-M   'P 1'
#
loop_
_entity.id
_entity.type
_entity.pdbx_description
1 polymer ?
#
loop_
_entity_poly.entity_id
_entity_poly.type
_entity_poly.pdbx_seq_one_letter_code
_entity_poly.pdbx_strand_id
1 'polypeptide(L)'
;MSDLPGRILDWLHLVFVAQIDYWIVLGFVAQFLFMMRFVVQWIASERARRSVVPVAFWFFSLGGGVLLLVYAVQRQDPVFIAGQALGLLIYLRNLSLIFRKQPSADPAIVPDGAEKAG
;
A
#
# COMPACT_ATOMS: atom_id res chain seq x y z
N MET A 1 -22.14 31.96 21.94
CA MET A 1 -20.90 31.97 21.14
C MET A 1 -19.78 32.08 22.17
N SER A 2 -19.23 31.01 22.74
CA SER A 2 -18.24 30.12 22.12
C SER A 2 -17.89 28.93 23.04
N ASP A 3 -18.57 27.79 22.92
CA ASP A 3 -18.12 26.51 23.48
C ASP A 3 -17.43 25.65 22.40
N LEU A 4 -16.85 26.32 21.39
CA LEU A 4 -16.20 25.69 20.25
C LEU A 4 -15.09 24.72 20.70
N PRO A 5 -14.21 25.07 21.67
CA PRO A 5 -13.16 24.15 22.12
C PRO A 5 -13.73 22.90 22.79
N GLY A 6 -14.72 23.05 23.67
CA GLY A 6 -15.38 21.92 24.34
C GLY A 6 -16.03 20.97 23.34
N ARG A 7 -16.76 21.53 22.37
CA ARG A 7 -17.41 20.74 21.30
C ARG A 7 -16.42 20.01 20.40
N ILE A 8 -15.25 20.60 20.14
CA ILE A 8 -14.18 19.96 19.37
C ILE A 8 -13.58 18.79 20.18
N LEU A 9 -13.33 18.99 21.48
CA LEU A 9 -12.83 17.91 22.35
C LEU A 9 -13.84 16.77 22.45
N ASP A 10 -15.13 17.06 22.61
CA ASP A 10 -16.17 16.05 22.64
C ASP A 10 -16.25 15.29 21.32
N TRP A 11 -16.17 16.01 20.18
CA TRP A 11 -16.12 15.40 18.87
C TRP A 11 -14.89 14.50 18.69
N LEU A 12 -13.70 14.95 19.12
CA LEU A 12 -12.48 14.15 19.09
C LEU A 12 -12.61 12.89 19.93
N HIS A 13 -13.16 12.99 21.14
CA HIS A 13 -13.38 11.84 22.00
C HIS A 13 -14.38 10.86 21.38
N LEU A 14 -15.47 11.36 20.78
CA LEU A 14 -16.46 10.53 20.11
C LEU A 14 -15.88 9.80 18.90
N VAL A 15 -15.09 10.48 18.07
CA VAL A 15 -14.53 9.92 16.83
C VAL A 15 -13.37 8.98 17.09
N PHE A 16 -12.45 9.34 17.99
CA PHE A 16 -11.20 8.60 18.18
C PHE A 16 -11.25 7.60 19.34
N VAL A 17 -12.03 7.87 20.39
CA VAL A 17 -12.02 7.04 21.60
C VAL A 17 -13.26 6.18 21.70
N ALA A 18 -14.45 6.78 21.54
CA ALA A 18 -15.72 6.07 21.71
C ALA A 18 -16.00 5.05 20.59
N GLN A 19 -15.36 5.21 19.42
CA GLN A 19 -15.57 4.31 18.28
C GLN A 19 -14.57 3.15 18.21
N ILE A 20 -13.57 3.06 19.10
CA ILE A 20 -12.54 2.02 19.03
C ILE A 20 -13.21 0.64 19.16
N ASP A 21 -13.30 -0.05 18.03
CA ASP A 21 -13.76 -1.42 17.90
C ASP A 21 -12.69 -2.25 17.16
N TYR A 22 -12.83 -3.58 17.19
CA TYR A 22 -11.89 -4.48 16.51
C TYR A 22 -11.80 -4.21 14.99
N TRP A 23 -12.86 -3.64 14.38
CA TRP A 23 -12.91 -3.33 12.96
C TRP A 23 -12.14 -2.05 12.61
N ILE A 24 -12.15 -1.04 13.48
CA ILE A 24 -11.33 0.16 13.38
C ILE A 24 -9.86 -0.22 13.49
N VAL A 25 -9.51 -1.12 14.42
CA VAL A 25 -8.13 -1.63 14.52
C VAL A 25 -7.72 -2.33 13.21
N LEU A 26 -8.60 -3.16 12.64
CA LEU A 26 -8.37 -3.77 11.32
C LEU A 26 -8.16 -2.70 10.23
N GLY A 27 -9.00 -1.66 10.21
CA GLY A 27 -8.88 -0.54 9.29
C GLY A 27 -7.55 0.21 9.44
N PHE A 28 -7.09 0.45 10.66
CA PHE A 28 -5.77 1.07 10.92
C PHE A 28 -4.61 0.17 10.50
N VAL A 29 -4.69 -1.15 10.73
CA VAL A 29 -3.68 -2.10 10.25
C VAL A 29 -3.63 -2.09 8.72
N ALA A 30 -4.79 -2.09 8.07
CA ALA A 30 -4.87 -2.02 6.62
C ALA A 30 -4.30 -0.70 6.08
N GLN A 31 -4.60 0.43 6.74
CA GLN A 31 -4.04 1.74 6.40
C GLN A 31 -2.52 1.80 6.63
N PHE A 32 -2.02 1.16 7.69
CA PHE A 32 -0.58 1.05 7.95
C PHE A 32 0.15 0.29 6.84
N LEU A 33 -0.42 -0.82 6.34
CA LEU A 33 0.12 -1.54 5.19
C LEU A 33 0.12 -0.67 3.92
N PHE A 34 -0.95 0.11 3.73
CA PHE A 34 -1.01 1.10 2.65
C PHE A 34 0.00 2.23 2.80
N MET A 35 0.38 2.63 4.00
CA MET A 35 1.45 3.60 4.21
C MET A 35 2.82 2.97 3.94
N MET A 36 3.02 1.73 4.36
CA MET A 36 4.26 0.98 4.20
C MET A 36 4.68 0.88 2.72
N ARG A 37 3.73 0.87 1.78
CA ARG A 37 4.04 0.87 0.34
C ARG A 37 4.92 2.05 -0.08
N PHE A 38 4.68 3.23 0.48
CA PHE A 38 5.45 4.44 0.17
C PHE A 38 6.82 4.39 0.83
N VAL A 39 6.89 3.87 2.06
CA VAL A 39 8.16 3.65 2.77
C VAL A 39 9.04 2.68 1.99
N VAL A 40 8.48 1.55 1.57
CA VAL A 40 9.21 0.52 0.80
C VAL A 40 9.63 1.05 -0.58
N GLN A 41 8.77 1.81 -1.25
CA GLN A 41 9.11 2.45 -2.52
C GLN A 41 10.22 3.49 -2.36
N TRP A 42 10.16 4.30 -1.30
CA TRP A 42 11.18 5.30 -1.01
C TRP A 42 12.53 4.63 -0.72
N ILE A 43 12.58 3.64 0.18
CA ILE A 43 13.82 2.90 0.49
C ILE A 43 14.39 2.23 -0.77
N ALA A 44 13.55 1.61 -1.60
CA ALA A 44 13.99 1.00 -2.85
C ALA A 44 14.52 2.02 -3.86
N SER A 45 13.88 3.19 -3.94
CA SER A 45 14.29 4.25 -4.87
C SER A 45 15.58 4.94 -4.42
N GLU A 46 15.76 5.15 -3.12
CA GLU A 46 16.98 5.70 -2.53
C GLU A 46 18.15 4.76 -2.79
N ARG A 47 17.96 3.46 -2.53
CA ARG A 47 18.98 2.43 -2.77
C ARG A 47 19.36 2.31 -4.25
N ALA A 48 18.41 2.54 -5.16
CA ALA A 48 18.63 2.45 -6.60
C ALA A 48 19.06 3.78 -7.25
N ARG A 49 18.93 4.93 -6.56
CA ARG A 49 19.02 6.30 -7.10
C ARG A 49 18.17 6.56 -8.35
N ARG A 50 17.06 5.83 -8.49
CA ARG A 50 16.08 5.97 -9.56
C ARG A 50 14.69 5.67 -9.04
N SER A 51 13.66 6.27 -9.62
CA SER A 51 12.27 5.99 -9.27
C SER A 51 11.92 4.56 -9.68
N VAL A 52 11.89 3.64 -8.72
CA VAL A 52 11.57 2.21 -8.94
C VAL A 52 10.43 1.79 -8.05
N VAL A 53 9.50 1.02 -8.61
CA VAL A 53 8.40 0.38 -7.87
C VAL A 53 8.82 -1.06 -7.56
N PRO A 54 9.21 -1.38 -6.30
CA PRO A 54 9.64 -2.72 -5.96
C PRO A 54 8.47 -3.71 -5.98
N VAL A 55 8.73 -4.99 -6.23
CA VAL A 55 7.67 -6.03 -6.21
C VAL A 55 6.92 -6.06 -4.87
N ALA A 56 7.63 -5.81 -3.76
CA ALA A 56 7.06 -5.66 -2.44
C ALA A 56 5.92 -4.62 -2.36
N PHE A 57 5.98 -3.54 -3.16
CA PHE A 57 4.92 -2.54 -3.25
C PHE A 57 3.57 -3.16 -3.63
N TRP A 58 3.58 -4.09 -4.59
CA TRP A 58 2.38 -4.77 -5.06
C TRP A 58 1.83 -5.75 -4.02
N PHE A 59 2.71 -6.44 -3.29
CA PHE A 59 2.30 -7.31 -2.19
C PHE A 59 1.67 -6.54 -1.02
N PHE A 60 2.28 -5.42 -0.60
CA PHE A 60 1.69 -4.57 0.44
C PHE A 60 0.35 -3.97 0.00
N SER A 61 0.24 -3.56 -1.26
CA SER A 61 -1.01 -3.04 -1.82
C SER A 61 -2.09 -4.12 -1.89
N LEU A 62 -1.73 -5.36 -2.21
CA LEU A 62 -2.65 -6.49 -2.22
C LEU A 62 -3.12 -6.81 -0.80
N GLY A 63 -2.20 -6.95 0.16
CA GLY A 63 -2.53 -7.26 1.56
C GLY A 63 -3.38 -6.15 2.22
N GLY A 64 -2.96 -4.89 2.08
CA GLY A 64 -3.73 -3.74 2.56
C GLY A 64 -5.09 -3.61 1.87
N GLY A 65 -5.14 -3.87 0.56
CA GLY A 65 -6.37 -3.85 -0.24
C GLY A 65 -7.38 -4.90 0.20
N VAL A 66 -6.93 -6.14 0.45
CA VAL A 66 -7.79 -7.21 0.99
C VAL A 66 -8.34 -6.82 2.36
N LEU A 67 -7.49 -6.33 3.27
CA LEU A 67 -7.92 -5.95 4.60
C LEU A 67 -8.89 -4.77 4.59
N LEU A 68 -8.65 -3.74 3.75
CA LEU A 68 -9.59 -2.63 3.58
C LEU A 68 -10.87 -3.06 2.88
N LEU A 69 -10.84 -4.05 1.98
CA LEU A 69 -12.06 -4.61 1.39
C LEU A 69 -12.90 -5.34 2.44
N VAL A 70 -12.28 -6.16 3.30
CA VAL A 70 -12.96 -6.81 4.43
C VAL A 70 -13.58 -5.76 5.36
N TYR A 71 -12.82 -4.71 5.70
CA TYR A 71 -13.31 -3.58 6.47
C TYR A 71 -14.50 -2.87 5.80
N ALA A 72 -14.41 -2.61 4.49
CA ALA A 72 -15.43 -1.91 3.71
C ALA A 72 -16.74 -2.71 3.61
N VAL A 73 -16.65 -4.02 3.41
CA VAL A 73 -17.81 -4.93 3.40
C VAL A 73 -18.49 -4.91 4.76
N GLN A 74 -17.73 -4.97 5.85
CA GLN A 74 -18.28 -4.90 7.19
C GLN A 74 -18.95 -3.55 7.48
N ARG A 75 -18.35 -2.44 7.05
CA ARG A 75 -18.92 -1.09 7.19
C ARG A 75 -20.06 -0.80 6.20
N GLN A 76 -20.34 -1.75 5.30
CA GLN A 76 -21.35 -1.62 4.24
C GLN A 76 -21.18 -0.35 3.39
N ASP A 77 -19.92 0.05 3.14
CA ASP A 77 -19.60 1.23 2.34
C ASP A 77 -19.41 0.84 0.87
N PRO A 78 -20.39 1.06 -0.02
CA PRO A 78 -20.32 0.62 -1.40
C PRO A 78 -19.21 1.32 -2.20
N VAL A 79 -18.87 2.56 -1.85
CA VAL A 79 -17.83 3.33 -2.55
C VAL A 79 -16.46 2.76 -2.23
N PHE A 80 -16.22 2.45 -0.95
CA PHE A 80 -14.97 1.85 -0.51
C PHE A 80 -14.81 0.41 -1.02
N ILE A 81 -15.89 -0.38 -1.04
CA ILE A 81 -15.90 -1.72 -1.62
C ILE A 81 -15.53 -1.68 -3.11
N ALA A 82 -16.20 -0.82 -3.90
CA ALA A 82 -15.92 -0.70 -5.33
C ALA A 82 -14.48 -0.24 -5.59
N GLY A 83 -14.00 0.75 -4.85
CA GLY A 83 -12.62 1.24 -4.96
C GLY A 83 -11.59 0.16 -4.66
N GLN A 84 -11.75 -0.57 -3.56
CA GLN A 84 -10.79 -1.61 -3.18
C GLN A 84 -10.87 -2.87 -4.02
N ALA A 85 -12.06 -3.28 -4.44
CA ALA A 85 -12.22 -4.40 -5.38
C ALA A 85 -11.51 -4.12 -6.71
N LEU A 86 -11.69 -2.91 -7.27
CA LEU A 86 -10.99 -2.51 -8.49
C LEU A 86 -9.47 -2.41 -8.28
N GLY A 87 -9.03 -1.83 -7.15
CA GLY A 87 -7.62 -1.77 -6.78
C GLY A 87 -6.97 -3.15 -6.70
N LEU A 88 -7.63 -4.10 -6.04
CA LEU A 88 -7.22 -5.50 -5.93
C LEU A 88 -7.01 -6.16 -7.30
N LEU A 89 -7.93 -5.96 -8.24
CA LEU A 89 -7.78 -6.49 -9.60
C LEU A 89 -6.55 -5.92 -10.31
N ILE A 90 -6.29 -4.62 -10.15
CA ILE A 90 -5.10 -3.97 -10.72
C ILE A 90 -3.82 -4.54 -10.10
N TYR A 91 -3.79 -4.72 -8.77
CA TYR A 91 -2.62 -5.26 -8.07
C TYR A 91 -2.33 -6.71 -8.50
N LEU A 92 -3.37 -7.55 -8.58
CA LEU A 92 -3.26 -8.93 -9.07
C LEU A 92 -2.78 -8.98 -10.52
N ARG A 93 -3.31 -8.13 -11.40
CA ARG A 93 -2.87 -8.04 -12.79
C ARG A 93 -1.39 -7.66 -12.88
N ASN A 94 -0.97 -6.62 -12.16
CA ASN A 94 0.42 -6.16 -12.20
C ASN A 94 1.38 -7.20 -11.64
N LEU A 95 0.98 -7.88 -10.57
CA LEU A 95 1.76 -8.97 -10.00
C LEU A 95 1.85 -10.16 -10.98
N SER A 96 0.76 -10.51 -11.65
CA SER A 96 0.74 -11.54 -12.71
C SER A 96 1.66 -11.20 -13.89
N LEU A 97 1.69 -9.93 -14.32
CA LEU A 97 2.60 -9.47 -15.37
C LEU A 97 4.08 -9.60 -14.96
N ILE A 98 4.38 -9.28 -13.69
CA ILE A 98 5.73 -9.43 -13.12
C ILE A 98 6.12 -10.90 -13.06
N PHE A 99 5.23 -11.81 -12.65
CA PHE A 99 5.54 -13.24 -12.57
C PHE A 99 5.61 -13.95 -13.92
N ARG A 100 4.84 -13.48 -14.91
CA ARG A 100 4.85 -14.01 -16.28
C ARG A 100 6.10 -13.59 -17.05
N LYS A 101 6.65 -12.42 -16.75
CA LYS A 101 8.05 -12.12 -17.05
C LYS A 101 8.90 -12.90 -16.04
N GLN A 102 9.26 -14.14 -16.38
CA GLN A 102 10.38 -14.80 -15.71
C GLN A 102 11.55 -13.81 -15.56
N PRO A 103 12.39 -13.92 -14.50
CA PRO A 103 13.62 -13.14 -14.37
C PRO A 103 14.62 -13.56 -15.46
N SER A 104 14.30 -13.28 -16.72
CA SER A 104 15.18 -13.41 -17.86
C SER A 104 15.79 -12.02 -18.05
N ALA A 105 17.05 -11.91 -17.64
CA ALA A 105 17.95 -10.77 -17.85
C ALA A 105 17.55 -9.48 -17.15
N ASP A 106 18.12 -9.26 -15.96
CA ASP A 106 18.57 -7.94 -15.56
C ASP A 106 19.69 -7.52 -16.54
N PRO A 107 19.51 -6.51 -17.41
CA PRO A 107 20.59 -6.03 -18.28
C PRO A 107 21.64 -5.22 -17.52
N ALA A 108 21.53 -5.08 -16.19
CA ALA A 108 22.47 -4.29 -15.39
C ALA A 108 23.75 -5.04 -14.98
N ILE A 109 23.91 -6.33 -15.32
CA ILE A 109 25.24 -6.94 -15.38
C ILE A 109 25.80 -6.67 -16.78
N VAL A 110 26.30 -5.44 -16.96
CA VAL A 110 27.32 -5.18 -17.97
C VAL A 110 28.50 -6.08 -17.61
N PRO A 111 29.01 -6.95 -18.50
CA PRO A 111 30.29 -7.58 -18.23
C PRO A 111 31.33 -6.46 -18.21
N ASP A 112 31.82 -6.16 -17.01
CA ASP A 112 33.00 -5.35 -16.83
C ASP A 112 34.16 -6.09 -17.50
N GLY A 113 34.64 -5.56 -18.62
CA GLY A 113 35.84 -6.08 -19.30
C GLY A 113 35.65 -7.32 -20.17
N ALA A 114 35.08 -7.13 -21.38
CA ALA A 114 35.69 -7.74 -22.57
C ALA A 114 36.73 -6.73 -23.06
N GLU A 115 37.89 -6.70 -22.41
CA GLU A 115 39.08 -7.38 -22.93
C GLU A 115 39.63 -6.64 -24.14
N LYS A 116 40.32 -5.54 -23.82
CA LYS A 116 41.52 -5.15 -24.54
C LYS A 116 42.57 -6.25 -24.34
N ALA A 117 42.53 -7.32 -25.13
CA ALA A 117 43.65 -8.23 -25.33
C ALA A 117 43.43 -9.05 -26.61
N GLY A 118 44.39 -9.00 -27.52
CA GLY A 118 44.44 -9.81 -28.75
C GLY A 118 44.59 -8.99 -30.01
#